data_AF-A0AAE1USX6-F1
#
_entry.id   AF-A0AAE1USX6-F1
#
_cell.length_a   1.000
_cell.length_b   1.000
_cell.length_c   1.000
_cell.angle_alpha   90.00
_cell.angle_beta   90.00
_cell.angle_gamma   90.00
#
_symmetry.space_group_name_H-M   'P 1'
#
loop_
_entity.id
_entity.type
_entity.pdbx_description
1 polymer ?
#
loop_
_entity_poly.entity_id
_entity_poly.type
_entity_poly.pdbx_seq_one_letter_code
_entity_poly.pdbx_strand_id
1 'polypeptide(L)'
;MAATPTPGNLFDEFEEAFQNCMAPLTKEDNFNSVNHDELRTNAETSGQRFLDLARQLEAFFLQKRYLLSIQKPELILLEDILEMRNELARKDDLIKKHADKLNEWQSLLSSMQTRLGTSPSLGPRPPGPGPGPSPSTVHQGMMTGQPPPPPPPPSHGSVPMPGLSPVGGGGMASSQMGPTPTSMQQQQQQQQQQQQQQQQQQQQQQQQQQQQQQQQQQQQQQHTMNNPSMGMTQSAMMQASIGSSVGGPTSML
;
A
#
# COMPACT_ATOMS: atom_id res chain seq x y z
N MET A 1 -19.86 44.19 17.04
CA MET A 1 -19.78 43.31 15.85
C MET A 1 -18.32 43.24 15.46
N ALA A 2 -17.61 42.18 15.85
CA ALA A 2 -16.21 42.00 15.45
C ALA A 2 -16.20 41.46 14.01
N ALA A 3 -15.59 42.21 13.10
CA ALA A 3 -15.44 41.80 11.71
C ALA A 3 -14.65 40.49 11.67
N THR A 4 -15.22 39.44 11.08
CA THR A 4 -14.49 38.22 10.77
C THR A 4 -13.32 38.59 9.85
N PRO A 5 -12.06 38.30 10.19
CA PRO A 5 -10.93 38.67 9.37
C PRO A 5 -11.07 37.97 8.01
N THR A 6 -11.05 38.76 6.94
CA THR A 6 -11.11 38.27 5.57
C THR A 6 -9.82 37.48 5.29
N PRO A 7 -9.86 36.33 4.60
CA PRO A 7 -8.68 35.46 4.42
C PRO A 7 -7.44 36.13 3.82
N GLY A 8 -7.63 37.07 2.89
CA GLY A 8 -6.53 37.87 2.34
C GLY A 8 -5.88 38.75 3.40
N ASN A 9 -6.72 39.42 4.19
CA ASN A 9 -6.27 40.29 5.29
C ASN A 9 -5.43 39.55 6.32
N LEU A 10 -5.78 38.30 6.66
CA LEU A 10 -5.06 37.53 7.67
C LEU A 10 -3.65 37.12 7.23
N PHE A 11 -3.49 36.76 5.95
CA PHE A 11 -2.17 36.43 5.40
C PHE A 11 -1.30 37.69 5.29
N ASP A 12 -1.87 38.80 4.83
CA ASP A 12 -1.17 40.09 4.74
C ASP A 12 -0.71 40.58 6.12
N GLU A 13 -1.58 40.50 7.15
CA GLU A 13 -1.23 40.84 8.53
C GLU A 13 -0.14 39.94 9.11
N PHE A 14 -0.16 38.63 8.79
CA PHE A 14 0.86 37.69 9.20
C PHE A 14 2.21 37.99 8.54
N GLU A 15 2.21 38.29 7.23
CA GLU A 15 3.42 38.67 6.51
C GLU A 15 4.01 39.96 7.08
N GLU A 16 3.18 40.96 7.36
CA GLU A 16 3.61 42.21 8.00
C GLU A 16 4.21 41.94 9.40
N ALA A 17 3.57 41.09 10.20
CA ALA A 17 4.07 40.73 11.52
C ALA A 17 5.40 39.95 11.45
N PHE A 18 5.57 39.09 10.45
CA PHE A 18 6.83 38.39 10.19
C PHE A 18 7.95 39.38 9.84
N GLN A 19 7.69 40.29 8.90
CA GLN A 19 8.64 41.32 8.50
C GLN A 19 9.04 42.20 9.69
N ASN A 20 8.08 42.62 10.51
CA ASN A 20 8.32 43.41 11.71
C ASN A 20 9.14 42.65 12.76
N CYS A 21 8.93 41.34 12.91
CA CYS A 21 9.72 40.50 13.81
C CYS A 21 11.19 40.35 13.34
N MET A 22 11.41 40.31 12.03
CA MET A 22 12.74 40.14 11.44
C MET A 22 13.49 41.46 11.22
N ALA A 23 12.77 42.59 11.15
CA ALA A 23 13.33 43.91 10.85
C ALA A 23 14.55 44.32 11.69
N PRO A 24 14.63 43.99 13.00
CA PRO A 24 15.80 44.36 13.78
C PRO A 24 17.04 43.48 13.54
N LEU A 25 16.86 42.29 12.96
CA LEU A 25 17.95 41.38 12.61
C LEU A 25 18.54 41.68 11.23
N THR A 26 17.81 42.43 10.41
CA THR A 26 18.16 42.73 9.01
C THR A 26 18.67 44.15 8.80
N LYS A 27 18.62 45.01 9.83
CA LYS A 27 19.13 46.38 9.80
C LYS A 27 20.43 46.47 10.61
N GLU A 28 21.50 46.94 9.97
CA GLU A 28 22.86 46.92 10.53
C GLU A 28 23.10 47.92 11.69
N ASP A 29 22.20 48.90 11.90
CA ASP A 29 22.37 50.00 12.86
C ASP A 29 21.83 49.75 14.30
N ASN A 30 21.26 48.57 14.59
CA ASN A 30 20.45 48.35 15.80
C ASN A 30 21.22 47.94 17.08
N PHE A 31 22.54 47.76 17.05
CA PHE A 31 23.31 47.08 18.12
C PHE A 31 23.99 47.99 19.17
N ASN A 32 23.56 49.25 19.34
CA ASN A 32 24.05 50.11 20.43
C ASN A 32 23.44 49.74 21.79
N SER A 33 24.23 49.77 22.88
CA SER A 33 23.84 49.29 24.22
C SER A 33 22.61 49.97 24.84
N VAL A 34 22.32 51.22 24.47
CA VAL A 34 21.15 51.99 24.92
C VAL A 34 19.86 51.50 24.24
N ASN A 35 19.96 50.90 23.04
CA ASN A 35 18.83 50.37 22.29
C ASN A 35 18.50 48.91 22.66
N HIS A 36 19.29 48.26 23.51
CA HIS A 36 19.12 46.82 23.77
C HIS A 36 17.81 46.50 24.52
N ASP A 37 17.38 47.36 25.44
CA ASP A 37 16.10 47.17 26.16
C ASP A 37 14.89 47.51 25.27
N GLU A 38 15.00 48.52 24.42
CA GLU A 38 13.97 48.84 23.41
C GLU A 38 13.87 47.75 22.34
N LEU A 39 15.01 47.25 21.87
CA LEU A 39 15.11 46.15 20.92
C LEU A 39 14.54 44.85 21.50
N ARG A 40 14.84 44.55 22.77
CA ARG A 40 14.26 43.41 23.48
C ARG A 40 12.74 43.53 23.56
N THR A 41 12.23 44.68 24.02
CA THR A 41 10.80 44.92 24.16
C THR A 41 10.08 44.86 22.80
N ASN A 42 10.69 45.42 21.75
CA ASN A 42 10.19 45.35 20.40
C ASN A 42 10.12 43.91 19.89
N ALA A 43 11.20 43.13 20.06
CA ALA A 43 11.26 41.73 19.66
C ALA A 43 10.23 40.87 20.39
N GLU A 44 10.05 41.07 21.70
CA GLU A 44 9.02 40.38 22.48
C GLU A 44 7.61 40.70 21.97
N THR A 45 7.34 41.99 21.70
CA THR A 45 6.02 42.43 21.23
C THR A 45 5.73 41.96 19.79
N SER A 46 6.68 42.12 18.87
CA SER A 46 6.53 41.69 17.48
C SER A 46 6.51 40.17 17.35
N GLY A 47 7.32 39.47 18.14
CA GLY A 47 7.35 38.02 18.20
C GLY A 47 6.03 37.44 18.73
N GLN A 48 5.48 38.01 19.79
CA GLN A 48 4.18 37.59 20.32
C GLN A 48 3.07 37.80 19.29
N ARG A 49 3.02 38.97 18.63
CA ARG A 49 2.04 39.26 17.58
C ARG A 49 2.16 38.30 16.40
N PHE A 50 3.36 37.99 15.96
CA PHE A 50 3.61 37.01 14.90
C PHE A 50 3.10 35.62 15.29
N LEU A 51 3.39 35.16 16.51
CA LEU A 51 2.89 33.86 17.01
C LEU A 51 1.37 33.80 17.08
N ASP A 52 0.72 34.88 17.50
CA ASP A 52 -0.74 34.95 17.57
C ASP A 52 -1.37 34.89 16.17
N LEU A 53 -0.78 35.57 15.18
CA LEU A 53 -1.24 35.50 13.79
C LEU A 53 -0.92 34.13 13.15
N ALA A 54 0.22 33.52 13.48
CA ALA A 54 0.55 32.15 13.05
C ALA A 54 -0.51 31.15 13.51
N ARG A 55 -0.92 31.25 14.78
CA ARG A 55 -2.00 30.42 15.35
C ARG A 55 -3.34 30.69 14.69
N GLN A 56 -3.65 31.94 14.38
CA GLN A 56 -4.88 32.29 13.67
C GLN A 56 -4.89 31.74 12.24
N LEU A 57 -3.76 31.79 11.52
CA LEU A 57 -3.62 31.17 10.20
C LEU A 57 -3.78 29.65 10.28
N GLU A 58 -3.12 28.99 11.23
CA GLU A 58 -3.27 27.56 11.45
C GLU A 58 -4.74 27.19 11.70
N ALA A 59 -5.40 27.89 12.62
CA ALA A 59 -6.83 27.67 12.91
C ALA A 59 -7.70 27.90 11.67
N PHE A 60 -7.43 28.94 10.88
CA PHE A 60 -8.13 29.24 9.65
C PHE A 60 -8.00 28.09 8.63
N PHE A 61 -6.78 27.61 8.36
CA PHE A 61 -6.55 26.52 7.42
C PHE A 61 -7.11 25.19 7.91
N LEU A 62 -7.04 24.91 9.22
CA LEU A 62 -7.69 23.75 9.81
C LEU A 62 -9.21 23.79 9.63
N GLN A 63 -9.84 24.94 9.86
CA GLN A 63 -11.27 25.11 9.65
C GLN A 63 -11.64 24.94 8.17
N LYS A 64 -10.86 25.50 7.25
CA LYS A 64 -11.06 25.31 5.81
C LYS A 64 -10.92 23.84 5.42
N ARG A 65 -9.89 23.15 5.90
CA ARG A 65 -9.66 21.72 5.64
C ARG A 65 -10.81 20.86 6.18
N TYR A 66 -11.28 21.13 7.40
CA TYR A 66 -12.47 20.48 7.95
C TYR A 66 -13.70 20.69 7.07
N LEU A 67 -13.95 21.93 6.64
CA LEU A 67 -15.09 22.23 5.78
C LEU A 67 -14.99 21.51 4.43
N LEU A 68 -13.80 21.47 3.82
CA LEU A 68 -13.57 20.69 2.60
C LEU A 68 -13.80 19.19 2.81
N SER A 69 -13.41 18.63 3.95
CA SER A 69 -13.62 17.20 4.23
C SER A 69 -15.09 16.80 4.26
N ILE A 70 -15.97 17.71 4.70
CA ILE A 70 -17.42 17.47 4.75
C ILE A 70 -18.07 17.78 3.40
N GLN A 71 -17.71 18.92 2.79
CA GLN A 71 -18.36 19.39 1.57
C GLN A 71 -17.88 18.70 0.30
N LYS A 72 -16.62 18.21 0.30
CA LYS A 72 -15.94 17.63 -0.87
C LYS A 72 -15.02 16.47 -0.46
N PRO A 73 -15.55 15.41 0.18
CA PRO A 73 -14.74 14.23 0.56
C PRO A 73 -14.05 13.57 -0.65
N GLU A 74 -14.68 13.64 -1.82
CA GLU A 74 -14.12 13.13 -3.09
C GLU A 74 -12.78 13.76 -3.46
N LEU A 75 -12.54 15.03 -3.08
CA LEU A 75 -11.28 15.71 -3.40
C LEU A 75 -10.11 15.13 -2.60
N ILE A 76 -10.36 14.77 -1.35
CA ILE A 76 -9.37 14.11 -0.48
C ILE A 76 -9.05 12.73 -1.06
N LEU A 77 -10.08 11.96 -1.43
CA LEU A 77 -9.87 10.65 -2.07
C LEU A 77 -9.10 10.77 -3.39
N LEU A 78 -9.32 11.83 -4.18
CA LEU A 78 -8.57 12.08 -5.41
C LEU A 78 -7.09 12.38 -5.14
N GLU A 79 -6.77 13.11 -4.07
CA GLU A 79 -5.39 13.38 -3.65
C GLU A 79 -4.69 12.08 -3.23
N ASP A 80 -5.35 11.24 -2.42
CA ASP A 80 -4.85 9.92 -2.03
C ASP A 80 -4.64 8.99 -3.24
N ILE A 81 -5.60 8.99 -4.18
CA ILE A 81 -5.48 8.23 -5.44
C ILE A 81 -4.28 8.72 -6.25
N LEU A 82 -4.06 10.03 -6.31
CA LEU A 82 -2.94 10.63 -7.04
C LEU A 82 -1.61 10.26 -6.40
N GLU A 83 -1.51 10.30 -5.06
CA GLU A 83 -0.33 9.85 -4.32
C GLU A 83 -0.04 8.36 -4.60
N MET A 84 -1.06 7.50 -4.52
CA MET A 84 -0.92 6.08 -4.82
C MET A 84 -0.49 5.84 -6.28
N ARG A 85 -1.04 6.60 -7.24
CA ARG A 85 -0.62 6.51 -8.65
C ARG A 85 0.84 6.89 -8.84
N ASN A 86 1.31 7.93 -8.16
CA ASN A 86 2.72 8.33 -8.21
C ASN A 86 3.63 7.26 -7.60
N GLU A 87 3.22 6.65 -6.47
CA GLU A 87 4.00 5.56 -5.87
C GLU A 87 4.01 4.31 -6.74
N LEU A 88 2.89 3.97 -7.42
CA LEU A 88 2.87 2.89 -8.41
C LEU A 88 3.84 3.17 -9.56
N ALA A 89 3.80 4.37 -10.15
CA ALA A 89 4.71 4.75 -11.23
C ALA A 89 6.19 4.62 -10.81
N ARG A 90 6.52 5.07 -9.59
CA ARG A 90 7.87 4.94 -9.03
C ARG A 90 8.28 3.48 -8.85
N LYS A 91 7.35 2.60 -8.43
CA LYS A 91 7.59 1.15 -8.30
C LYS A 91 7.77 0.50 -9.68
N ASP A 92 6.98 0.88 -10.68
CA ASP A 92 7.11 0.37 -12.06
C ASP A 92 8.48 0.72 -12.65
N ASP A 93 8.95 1.96 -12.45
CA ASP A 93 10.29 2.38 -12.86
C ASP A 93 11.40 1.57 -12.19
N LEU A 94 11.22 1.24 -10.91
CA LEU A 94 12.19 0.42 -10.17
C LEU A 94 12.19 -1.03 -10.68
N ILE A 95 11.02 -1.60 -10.92
CA ILE A 95 10.87 -2.95 -11.49
C ILE A 95 11.53 -2.99 -12.86
N LYS A 96 11.31 -1.98 -13.70
CA LYS A 96 11.93 -1.88 -15.03
C LYS A 96 13.46 -1.90 -14.94
N LYS A 97 14.04 -1.11 -14.03
CA LYS A 97 15.50 -1.10 -13.79
C LYS A 97 16.03 -2.49 -13.37
N HIS A 98 15.28 -3.21 -12.53
CA HIS A 98 15.66 -4.57 -12.13
C HIS A 98 15.54 -5.57 -13.28
N ALA A 99 14.50 -5.46 -14.11
CA ALA A 99 14.33 -6.29 -15.30
C ALA A 99 15.47 -6.07 -16.31
N ASP A 100 15.85 -4.81 -16.55
CA ASP A 100 16.99 -4.48 -17.40
C ASP A 100 18.29 -5.09 -16.85
N LYS A 101 18.50 -5.02 -15.53
CA LYS A 101 19.68 -5.61 -14.89
C LYS A 101 19.71 -7.13 -14.99
N LEU A 102 18.56 -7.78 -14.83
CA LEU A 102 18.44 -9.23 -15.03
C LEU A 102 18.77 -9.62 -16.48
N ASN A 103 18.28 -8.86 -17.46
CA ASN A 103 18.61 -9.09 -18.87
C ASN A 103 20.11 -8.94 -19.14
N GLU A 104 20.77 -7.94 -18.56
CA GLU A 104 22.23 -7.79 -18.65
C GLU A 104 22.96 -9.02 -18.10
N TRP A 105 22.59 -9.49 -16.92
CA TRP A 105 23.21 -10.67 -16.31
C TRP A 105 22.94 -11.94 -17.10
N GLN A 106 21.72 -12.13 -17.62
CA GLN A 106 21.39 -13.25 -18.50
C GLN A 106 22.24 -13.21 -19.77
N SER A 107 22.38 -12.04 -20.40
CA SER A 107 23.23 -11.87 -21.59
C SER A 107 24.70 -12.19 -21.30
N LEU A 108 25.23 -11.74 -20.16
CA LEU A 108 26.58 -12.09 -19.72
C LEU A 108 26.75 -13.59 -19.53
N LEU A 109 25.82 -14.25 -18.82
CA LEU A 109 25.84 -15.70 -18.61
C LEU A 109 25.76 -16.47 -19.94
N SER A 110 24.84 -16.11 -20.84
CA SER A 110 24.71 -16.70 -22.17
C SER A 110 25.98 -16.51 -23.01
N SER A 111 26.62 -15.35 -22.93
CA SER A 111 27.89 -15.09 -23.62
C SER A 111 29.03 -15.96 -23.07
N MET A 112 29.09 -16.17 -21.75
CA MET A 112 30.10 -17.03 -21.13
C MET A 112 29.86 -18.50 -21.49
N GLN A 113 28.61 -18.95 -21.49
CA GLN A 113 28.25 -20.32 -21.88
C GLN A 113 28.55 -20.58 -23.36
N THR A 114 28.40 -19.56 -24.21
CA THR A 114 28.83 -19.60 -25.61
C THR A 114 30.36 -19.71 -25.73
N ARG A 115 31.13 -19.06 -24.84
CA ARG A 115 32.60 -19.13 -24.82
C ARG A 115 33.17 -20.41 -24.20
N LEU A 116 32.48 -21.02 -23.22
CA LEU A 116 32.91 -22.26 -22.54
C LEU A 116 32.44 -23.55 -23.25
N GLY A 117 31.62 -23.43 -24.30
CA GLY A 117 31.63 -24.36 -25.44
C GLY A 117 30.39 -25.22 -25.64
N THR A 118 29.99 -25.34 -26.91
CA THR A 118 29.67 -26.64 -27.54
C THR A 118 30.06 -26.60 -29.02
N SER A 119 31.24 -27.14 -29.32
CA SER A 119 31.55 -27.75 -30.62
C SER A 119 30.77 -29.08 -30.72
N PRO A 120 30.04 -29.37 -31.81
CA PRO A 120 29.39 -30.66 -31.98
C PRO A 120 30.41 -31.64 -32.58
N SER A 121 31.11 -32.41 -31.74
CA SER A 121 31.99 -33.47 -32.19
C SER A 121 32.06 -34.58 -31.15
N LEU A 122 32.03 -35.83 -31.62
CA LEU A 122 31.95 -37.15 -30.96
C LEU A 122 30.50 -37.63 -30.76
N GLY A 123 29.92 -38.62 -31.46
CA GLY A 123 30.34 -39.67 -32.40
C GLY A 123 29.13 -40.64 -32.56
N PRO A 124 29.12 -41.60 -33.52
CA PRO A 124 27.94 -42.43 -33.78
C PRO A 124 27.68 -43.42 -32.64
N ARG A 125 26.46 -43.39 -32.08
CA ARG A 125 26.01 -44.31 -31.03
C ARG A 125 25.54 -45.64 -31.66
N PRO A 126 25.92 -46.82 -31.13
CA PRO A 126 25.54 -48.11 -31.70
C PRO A 126 24.03 -48.41 -31.53
N PRO A 127 23.42 -49.22 -32.42
CA PRO A 127 21.99 -49.46 -32.44
C PRO A 127 21.58 -50.46 -31.35
N GLY A 128 20.78 -49.99 -30.38
CA GLY A 128 20.01 -50.84 -29.47
C GLY A 128 18.56 -50.97 -29.98
N PRO A 129 17.89 -52.12 -29.78
CA PRO A 129 16.63 -52.44 -30.44
C PRO A 129 15.41 -51.88 -29.70
N GLY A 130 14.38 -51.48 -30.46
CA GLY A 130 13.00 -51.43 -30.00
C GLY A 130 12.32 -50.06 -30.08
N PRO A 131 11.32 -49.87 -30.96
CA PRO A 131 10.51 -48.66 -31.01
C PRO A 131 9.31 -48.77 -30.05
N GLY A 132 9.21 -47.84 -29.11
CA GLY A 132 7.97 -47.53 -28.38
C GLY A 132 7.42 -46.20 -28.89
N PRO A 133 6.09 -46.04 -29.12
CA PRO A 133 5.57 -44.93 -29.90
C PRO A 133 5.53 -43.63 -29.11
N SER A 134 5.91 -42.56 -29.82
CA SER A 134 5.88 -41.15 -29.41
C SER A 134 4.45 -40.62 -29.16
N PRO A 135 4.30 -39.51 -28.42
CA PRO A 135 3.02 -38.97 -27.98
C PRO A 135 2.35 -38.11 -29.06
N SER A 136 1.02 -38.15 -29.10
CA SER A 136 0.21 -37.31 -29.98
C SER A 136 0.12 -35.87 -29.46
N THR A 137 0.52 -34.96 -30.34
CA THR A 137 0.21 -33.53 -30.32
C THR A 137 -1.29 -33.31 -30.59
N VAL A 138 -1.97 -32.54 -29.72
CA VAL A 138 -3.11 -31.71 -30.14
C VAL A 138 -3.02 -30.36 -29.42
N HIS A 139 -3.22 -29.31 -30.20
CA HIS A 139 -3.01 -27.90 -29.94
C HIS A 139 -4.30 -27.22 -29.43
N GLN A 140 -4.11 -26.08 -28.76
CA GLN A 140 -5.01 -24.90 -28.69
C GLN A 140 -6.28 -24.90 -27.83
N GLY A 141 -6.38 -23.88 -26.96
CA GLY A 141 -7.64 -23.39 -26.38
C GLY A 141 -7.41 -22.29 -25.33
N MET A 142 -7.96 -21.09 -25.57
CA MET A 142 -7.79 -19.87 -24.77
C MET A 142 -8.75 -19.80 -23.55
N MET A 143 -8.36 -18.98 -22.55
CA MET A 143 -9.18 -18.33 -21.50
C MET A 143 -9.85 -19.18 -20.39
N THR A 144 -9.45 -18.96 -19.14
CA THR A 144 -10.33 -18.55 -18.01
C THR A 144 -9.47 -18.26 -16.76
N GLY A 145 -9.74 -17.12 -16.12
CA GLY A 145 -8.89 -16.51 -15.10
C GLY A 145 -8.98 -17.18 -13.73
N GLN A 146 -7.88 -17.80 -13.31
CA GLN A 146 -7.64 -18.13 -11.91
C GLN A 146 -6.46 -17.26 -11.42
N PRO A 147 -6.63 -16.42 -10.39
CA PRO A 147 -5.52 -15.64 -9.88
C PRO A 147 -4.49 -16.56 -9.20
N PRO A 148 -3.18 -16.27 -9.31
CA PRO A 148 -2.15 -17.03 -8.60
C PRO A 148 -2.31 -16.86 -7.07
N PRO A 149 -1.92 -17.86 -6.26
CA PRO A 149 -2.00 -17.77 -4.79
C PRO A 149 -1.06 -16.66 -4.26
N PRO A 150 -1.42 -16.00 -3.13
CA PRO A 150 -0.61 -14.93 -2.56
C PRO A 150 0.72 -15.44 -1.96
N PRO A 151 1.78 -14.62 -1.95
CA PRO A 151 3.04 -14.94 -1.28
C PRO A 151 2.88 -14.93 0.26
N PRO A 152 3.71 -15.68 1.01
CA PRO A 152 3.67 -15.69 2.47
C PRO A 152 4.05 -14.31 3.07
N PRO A 153 3.52 -13.95 4.25
CA PRO A 153 3.79 -12.66 4.89
C PRO A 153 5.26 -12.53 5.34
N PRO A 154 5.84 -11.32 5.35
CA PRO A 154 7.19 -11.10 5.87
C PRO A 154 7.18 -11.22 7.40
N SER A 155 7.98 -12.15 7.92
CA SER A 155 8.25 -12.28 9.35
C SER A 155 8.97 -11.03 9.85
N HIS A 156 8.23 -10.12 10.48
CA HIS A 156 8.82 -9.08 11.32
C HIS A 156 9.45 -9.72 12.56
N GLY A 157 10.66 -9.27 12.88
CA GLY A 157 11.15 -9.23 14.25
C GLY A 157 12.06 -10.38 14.65
N SER A 158 13.37 -10.17 14.50
CA SER A 158 14.36 -10.47 15.53
C SER A 158 15.67 -9.80 15.12
N VAL A 159 15.93 -8.62 15.67
CA VAL A 159 17.28 -8.08 15.79
C VAL A 159 18.07 -8.99 16.74
N PRO A 160 19.22 -9.57 16.36
CA PRO A 160 20.19 -10.05 17.32
C PRO A 160 21.21 -8.94 17.59
N MET A 161 21.35 -8.56 18.85
CA MET A 161 22.48 -7.77 19.34
C MET A 161 23.82 -8.41 18.93
N PRO A 162 24.84 -7.63 18.54
CA PRO A 162 26.22 -8.13 18.48
C PRO A 162 26.85 -8.01 19.87
N GLY A 163 26.88 -9.14 20.59
CA GLY A 163 27.56 -9.26 21.87
C GLY A 163 28.62 -10.35 21.81
N LEU A 164 29.88 -9.92 22.02
CA LEU A 164 31.03 -10.69 22.50
C LEU A 164 31.77 -11.57 21.48
N SER A 165 32.99 -11.10 21.16
CA SER A 165 34.10 -11.91 20.67
C SER A 165 34.40 -13.08 21.62
N PRO A 166 34.98 -14.16 21.08
CA PRO A 166 36.18 -14.67 21.75
C PRO A 166 37.34 -14.84 20.77
N VAL A 167 38.48 -14.33 21.22
CA VAL A 167 39.81 -14.67 20.75
C VAL A 167 40.19 -16.07 21.26
N GLY A 168 40.92 -16.83 20.44
CA GLY A 168 41.55 -18.10 20.80
C GLY A 168 40.94 -19.28 20.03
N GLY A 169 41.68 -20.14 19.35
CA GLY A 169 43.12 -20.34 19.24
C GLY A 169 43.34 -21.80 18.87
N GLY A 170 44.08 -22.06 17.80
CA GLY A 170 44.76 -23.33 17.52
C GLY A 170 43.91 -24.56 17.17
N GLY A 171 44.47 -25.42 16.29
CA GLY A 171 44.04 -26.81 16.20
C GLY A 171 43.89 -27.34 14.78
N MET A 172 44.97 -27.94 14.28
CA MET A 172 44.99 -28.80 13.10
C MET A 172 44.05 -30.01 13.29
N ALA A 173 43.38 -30.46 12.23
CA ALA A 173 43.41 -31.84 11.74
C ALA A 173 42.18 -32.19 10.89
N SER A 174 42.48 -32.88 9.80
CA SER A 174 41.64 -33.63 8.89
C SER A 174 40.52 -34.44 9.57
N SER A 175 39.32 -34.46 8.99
CA SER A 175 38.67 -35.69 8.49
C SER A 175 37.24 -35.45 8.02
N GLN A 176 37.01 -35.90 6.80
CA GLN A 176 35.78 -36.22 6.10
C GLN A 176 34.69 -36.87 6.98
N MET A 177 33.50 -36.27 7.05
CA MET A 177 32.24 -36.96 7.36
C MET A 177 31.15 -36.44 6.43
N GLY A 178 30.65 -37.31 5.55
CA GLY A 178 29.48 -37.03 4.72
C GLY A 178 28.21 -36.88 5.57
N PRO A 179 27.17 -36.17 5.07
CA PRO A 179 25.93 -35.98 5.81
C PRO A 179 25.22 -37.32 6.00
N THR A 180 25.02 -37.71 7.26
CA THR A 180 24.22 -38.87 7.67
C THR A 180 22.75 -38.73 7.22
N PRO A 181 22.09 -39.79 6.70
CA PRO A 181 20.72 -39.74 6.16
C PRO A 181 19.61 -39.47 7.20
N THR A 182 19.93 -39.37 8.49
CA THR A 182 18.95 -39.17 9.57
C THR A 182 18.33 -37.76 9.59
N SER A 183 19.02 -36.74 9.08
CA SER A 183 18.53 -35.35 9.12
C SER A 183 17.31 -35.10 8.23
N MET A 184 17.21 -35.80 7.09
CA MET A 184 16.14 -35.60 6.12
C MET A 184 14.79 -36.13 6.63
N GLN A 185 14.82 -37.26 7.35
CA GLN A 185 13.61 -37.85 7.96
C GLN A 185 13.07 -37.00 9.11
N GLN A 186 13.96 -36.36 9.88
CA GLN A 186 13.56 -35.43 10.95
C GLN A 186 12.97 -34.13 10.39
N GLN A 187 13.49 -33.64 9.26
CA GLN A 187 12.96 -32.45 8.59
C GLN A 187 11.57 -32.70 7.98
N GLN A 188 11.33 -33.90 7.45
CA GLN A 188 10.02 -34.27 6.90
C GLN A 188 8.94 -34.40 7.99
N GLN A 189 9.32 -34.90 9.17
CA GLN A 189 8.40 -35.00 10.31
C GLN A 189 8.01 -33.62 10.87
N GLN A 190 8.95 -32.67 10.86
CA GLN A 190 8.71 -31.29 11.31
C GLN A 190 7.77 -30.54 10.34
N GLN A 191 7.89 -30.80 9.04
CA GLN A 191 7.02 -30.19 8.02
C GLN A 191 5.57 -30.71 8.13
N GLN A 192 5.39 -31.99 8.49
CA GLN A 192 4.06 -32.58 8.68
C GLN A 192 3.36 -32.01 9.93
N GLN A 193 4.12 -31.74 11.00
CA GLN A 193 3.58 -31.13 12.23
C GLN A 193 3.16 -29.66 12.00
N GLN A 194 3.90 -28.93 11.17
CA GLN A 194 3.56 -27.55 10.81
C GLN A 194 2.28 -27.46 9.97
N GLN A 195 2.06 -28.44 9.06
CA GLN A 195 0.84 -28.51 8.26
C GLN A 195 -0.40 -28.82 9.11
N GLN A 196 -0.27 -29.66 10.14
CA GLN A 196 -1.36 -29.97 11.05
C GLN A 196 -1.75 -28.77 11.93
N GLN A 197 -0.77 -27.97 12.35
CA GLN A 197 -1.02 -26.75 13.12
C GLN A 197 -1.72 -25.67 12.27
N GLN A 198 -1.37 -25.56 10.99
CA GLN A 198 -2.02 -24.62 10.07
C GLN A 198 -3.49 -25.02 9.80
N GLN A 199 -3.78 -26.31 9.71
CA GLN A 199 -5.15 -26.81 9.53
C GLN A 199 -6.02 -26.56 10.77
N GLN A 200 -5.45 -26.68 11.97
CA GLN A 200 -6.16 -26.39 13.22
C GLN A 200 -6.47 -24.89 13.36
N GLN A 201 -5.55 -24.02 12.93
CA GLN A 201 -5.77 -22.58 12.94
C GLN A 201 -6.86 -22.15 11.94
N GLN A 202 -6.91 -22.78 10.77
CA GLN A 202 -7.95 -22.51 9.78
C GLN A 202 -9.35 -22.95 10.27
N GLN A 203 -9.42 -24.08 10.99
CA GLN A 203 -10.68 -24.55 11.58
C GLN A 203 -11.17 -23.61 12.71
N GLN A 204 -10.25 -23.05 13.50
CA GLN A 204 -10.59 -22.08 14.54
C GLN A 204 -11.09 -20.75 13.95
N GLN A 205 -10.51 -20.30 12.83
CA GLN A 205 -10.95 -19.09 12.14
C GLN A 205 -12.34 -19.26 11.52
N GLN A 206 -12.64 -20.45 10.97
CA GLN A 206 -13.96 -20.75 10.43
C GLN A 206 -15.04 -20.80 11.53
N GLN A 207 -14.70 -21.32 12.71
CA GLN A 207 -15.62 -21.35 13.85
C GLN A 207 -15.91 -19.93 14.39
N GLN A 208 -14.90 -19.05 14.38
CA GLN A 208 -15.07 -17.65 14.80
C GLN A 208 -15.96 -16.86 13.81
N GLN A 209 -15.82 -17.12 12.51
CA GLN A 209 -16.66 -16.49 11.49
C GLN A 209 -18.12 -16.94 11.59
N GLN A 210 -18.36 -18.22 11.91
CA GLN A 210 -19.72 -18.74 12.10
C GLN A 210 -20.39 -18.13 13.36
N GLN A 211 -19.62 -17.90 14.43
CA GLN A 211 -20.14 -17.26 15.64
C GLN A 211 -20.50 -15.78 15.41
N GLN A 212 -19.71 -15.07 14.60
CA GLN A 212 -19.98 -13.68 14.25
C GLN A 212 -21.26 -13.54 13.39
N GLN A 213 -21.48 -14.48 12.47
CA GLN A 213 -22.70 -14.50 11.64
C GLN A 213 -23.96 -14.78 12.48
N GLN A 214 -23.85 -15.65 13.50
CA GLN A 214 -24.96 -15.92 14.42
C GLN A 214 -25.31 -14.71 15.30
N GLN A 215 -24.31 -13.92 15.70
CA GLN A 215 -24.51 -12.69 16.46
C GLN A 215 -25.20 -11.59 15.62
N GLN A 216 -24.87 -11.52 14.33
CA GLN A 216 -25.52 -10.58 13.40
C GLN A 216 -27.00 -10.93 13.17
N GLN A 217 -27.35 -12.23 13.11
CA GLN A 217 -28.75 -12.66 13.02
C GLN A 217 -29.56 -12.33 14.28
N GLN A 218 -28.95 -12.42 15.47
CA GLN A 218 -29.63 -12.00 16.71
C GLN A 218 -29.88 -10.48 16.76
N GLN A 219 -28.93 -9.65 16.31
CA GLN A 219 -29.17 -8.20 16.23
C GLN A 219 -30.29 -7.87 15.23
N GLN A 220 -30.35 -8.56 14.09
CA GLN A 220 -31.41 -8.33 13.11
C GLN A 220 -32.80 -8.71 13.65
N GLN A 221 -32.93 -9.82 14.39
CA GLN A 221 -34.19 -10.16 15.06
C GLN A 221 -34.55 -9.17 16.18
N GLN A 222 -33.56 -8.64 16.91
CA GLN A 222 -33.82 -7.63 17.94
C GLN A 222 -34.29 -6.30 17.32
N HIS A 223 -33.77 -5.91 16.15
CA HIS A 223 -34.27 -4.76 15.40
C HIS A 223 -35.67 -4.98 14.81
N THR A 224 -36.00 -6.20 14.36
CA THR A 224 -37.34 -6.53 13.88
C THR A 224 -38.40 -6.53 15.00
N MET A 225 -38.06 -6.91 16.23
CA MET A 225 -39.02 -6.90 17.34
C MET A 225 -39.14 -5.56 18.09
N ASN A 226 -38.12 -4.70 18.06
CA ASN A 226 -38.16 -3.38 18.73
C ASN A 226 -38.65 -2.23 17.85
N ASN A 227 -39.03 -2.46 16.58
CA ASN A 227 -39.56 -1.39 15.73
C ASN A 227 -40.64 -1.88 14.74
N PRO A 228 -41.93 -1.91 15.11
CA PRO A 228 -43.01 -2.29 14.19
C PRO A 228 -43.32 -1.24 13.10
N SER A 229 -42.59 -0.12 13.02
CA SER A 229 -43.07 1.09 12.33
C SER A 229 -42.47 1.39 10.95
N MET A 230 -41.93 0.41 10.20
CA MET A 230 -41.46 0.68 8.83
C MET A 230 -41.52 -0.53 7.87
N GLY A 231 -42.51 -1.40 8.05
CA GLY A 231 -42.72 -2.61 7.23
C GLY A 231 -43.76 -2.48 6.11
N MET A 232 -44.05 -1.29 5.59
CA MET A 232 -44.98 -1.15 4.46
C MET A 232 -44.45 -0.22 3.36
N THR A 233 -44.39 -0.82 2.16
CA THR A 233 -44.42 -0.22 0.81
C THR A 233 -43.15 0.41 0.22
N GLN A 234 -42.34 -0.41 -0.46
CA GLN A 234 -41.64 0.03 -1.68
C GLN A 234 -41.44 -1.11 -2.70
N SER A 235 -42.53 -1.81 -3.06
CA SER A 235 -42.52 -2.77 -4.19
C SER A 235 -43.65 -2.56 -5.20
N ALA A 236 -44.24 -1.36 -5.30
CA ALA A 236 -45.42 -1.12 -6.14
C ALA A 236 -45.30 0.03 -7.17
N MET A 237 -44.12 0.55 -7.51
CA MET A 237 -43.99 1.64 -8.49
C MET A 237 -43.29 1.28 -9.81
N MET A 238 -43.32 0.01 -10.22
CA MET A 238 -42.78 -0.37 -11.53
C MET A 238 -43.80 -1.16 -12.36
N GLN A 239 -44.94 -0.52 -12.67
CA GLN A 239 -45.84 -0.94 -13.75
C GLN A 239 -46.88 0.15 -14.03
N ALA A 240 -46.59 1.05 -15.00
CA ALA A 240 -47.55 1.74 -15.87
C ALA A 240 -46.86 2.86 -16.66
N SER A 241 -46.13 2.52 -17.73
CA SER A 241 -45.89 3.45 -18.84
C SER A 241 -45.47 2.68 -20.09
N ILE A 242 -46.38 1.85 -20.59
CA ILE A 242 -46.29 1.28 -21.94
C ILE A 242 -47.71 1.20 -22.50
N GLY A 243 -47.96 1.92 -23.59
CA GLY A 243 -49.17 1.74 -24.40
C GLY A 243 -49.94 3.01 -24.71
N SER A 244 -49.57 3.69 -25.79
CA SER A 244 -50.52 4.20 -26.79
C SER A 244 -49.74 4.68 -28.01
N SER A 245 -49.59 3.76 -28.96
CA SER A 245 -49.16 4.05 -30.32
C SER A 245 -50.38 3.92 -31.25
N VAL A 246 -50.44 4.82 -32.24
CA VAL A 246 -51.04 4.65 -33.58
C VAL A 246 -52.56 4.49 -33.68
N GLY A 247 -53.19 5.52 -34.28
CA GLY A 247 -54.57 5.48 -34.78
C GLY A 247 -54.84 6.53 -35.87
N GLY A 248 -54.24 6.32 -37.05
CA GLY A 248 -54.75 6.54 -38.42
C GLY A 248 -55.48 7.83 -38.89
N PRO A 249 -55.46 8.11 -40.22
CA PRO A 249 -55.81 9.40 -40.82
C PRO A 249 -57.26 9.45 -41.36
N THR A 250 -57.82 10.65 -41.54
CA THR A 250 -58.96 10.85 -42.45
C THR A 250 -58.97 12.25 -43.08
N SER A 251 -59.03 12.26 -44.42
CA SER A 251 -59.35 13.40 -45.28
C SER A 251 -60.67 14.08 -44.91
N MET A 252 -60.78 15.40 -45.11
CA MET A 252 -61.62 16.00 -46.16
C MET A 252 -61.73 17.53 -46.00
N LEU A 253 -61.62 18.19 -47.17
CA LEU A 253 -62.06 19.54 -47.57
C LEU A 253 -61.28 20.75 -47.02
#